data_AF-A0A3A5UUD1-F1
#
_entry.id   AF-A0A3A5UUD1-F1
#
_cell.length_a   1.000
_cell.length_b   1.000
_cell.length_c   1.000
_cell.angle_alpha   90.00
_cell.angle_beta   90.00
_cell.angle_gamma   90.00
#
_symmetry.space_group_name_H-M   'P 1'
#
loop_
_entity.id
_entity.type
_entity.pdbx_description
1 polymer ?
#
loop_
_entity_poly.entity_id
_entity_poly.type
_entity_poly.pdbx_seq_one_letter_code
_entity_poly.pdbx_strand_id
1 'polypeptide(L)' 'MDEEDDWDEEEEVLDNATHCPSCDEMTAHDILREKKVGNGADFKVRCLTCHHVHTVEFRPPPPTNIPFILTDGPDSQR' A
#
# COMPACT_ATOMS: atom_id res chain seq x y z
N MET A 1 -7.76 33.53 35.37
CA MET A 1 -7.41 32.16 35.75
C MET A 1 -7.40 31.43 34.44
N ASP A 2 -6.22 31.41 33.84
CA ASP A 2 -5.93 30.77 32.57
C ASP A 2 -5.99 29.26 32.83
N GLU A 3 -7.09 28.64 32.40
CA GLU A 3 -7.16 27.19 32.26
C GLU A 3 -7.02 26.94 30.76
N GLU A 4 -5.77 26.82 30.32
CA GLU A 4 -5.40 26.10 29.10
C GLU A 4 -5.96 24.69 29.26
N ASP A 5 -7.19 24.48 28.79
CA ASP A 5 -7.80 23.17 28.63
C ASP A 5 -7.01 22.50 27.50
N ASP A 6 -5.92 21.85 27.90
CA ASP A 6 -5.02 21.08 27.07
C ASP A 6 -5.84 19.95 26.44
N TRP A 7 -6.17 20.13 25.17
CA TRP A 7 -6.88 19.15 24.35
C TRP A 7 -5.97 17.95 24.11
N ASP A 8 -5.81 17.09 25.12
CA ASP A 8 -5.33 15.73 24.97
C ASP A 8 -6.44 14.90 24.29
N GLU A 9 -6.80 15.26 23.05
CA GLU A 9 -7.50 14.34 22.16
C GLU A 9 -6.52 13.20 21.86
N GLU A 10 -6.68 12.09 22.58
CA GLU A 10 -5.95 10.85 22.36
C GLU A 10 -6.22 10.39 20.92
N GLU A 11 -5.32 10.77 20.00
CA GLU A 11 -5.43 10.48 18.58
C GLU A 11 -5.40 8.95 18.40
N GLU A 12 -6.56 8.37 18.04
CA GLU A 12 -6.69 6.92 17.84
C GLU A 12 -5.81 6.48 16.64
N VAL A 13 -4.63 5.92 16.94
CA VAL A 13 -3.73 5.37 15.92
C VAL A 13 -4.28 4.03 15.42
N LEU A 14 -4.65 3.96 14.15
CA LEU A 14 -5.09 2.74 13.51
C LEU A 14 -3.90 1.90 13.02
N ASP A 15 -3.64 0.79 13.71
CA ASP A 15 -2.64 -0.19 13.29
C ASP A 15 -3.03 -0.86 11.95
N ASN A 16 -2.04 -1.00 11.05
CA ASN A 16 -2.18 -1.66 9.75
C ASN A 16 -3.36 -1.13 8.90
N ALA A 17 -3.57 0.19 8.93
CA ALA A 17 -4.63 0.84 8.17
C ALA A 17 -4.45 0.61 6.66
N THR A 18 -5.45 -0.03 6.03
CA THR A 18 -5.49 -0.28 4.58
C THR A 18 -6.92 -0.18 4.06
N HIS A 19 -7.08 0.02 2.75
CA HIS A 19 -8.40 0.07 2.12
C HIS A 19 -9.04 -1.32 2.15
N CYS A 20 -10.23 -1.42 2.74
CA CYS A 20 -11.02 -2.64 2.72
C CYS A 20 -11.95 -2.67 1.51
N PRO A 21 -11.86 -3.67 0.61
CA PRO A 21 -12.71 -3.74 -0.59
C PRO A 21 -14.19 -4.03 -0.27
N SER A 22 -14.52 -4.43 0.96
CA SER A 22 -15.91 -4.66 1.40
C SER A 22 -16.53 -3.46 2.12
N CYS A 23 -15.73 -2.68 2.86
CA CYS A 23 -16.20 -1.44 3.47
C CYS A 23 -16.12 -0.25 2.50
N ASP A 24 -15.26 -0.36 1.48
CA ASP A 24 -14.86 0.71 0.56
C ASP A 24 -14.26 1.94 1.28
N GLU A 25 -13.53 1.69 2.37
CA GLU A 25 -12.94 2.71 3.22
C GLU A 25 -11.62 2.21 3.82
N MET A 26 -10.79 3.13 4.33
CA MET A 26 -9.61 2.82 5.13
C MET A 26 -10.03 2.30 6.51
N THR A 27 -9.64 1.08 6.84
CA THR A 27 -9.92 0.47 8.15
C THR A 27 -8.68 -0.21 8.71
N ALA A 28 -8.66 -0.45 10.03
CA ALA A 28 -7.65 -1.30 10.65
C ALA A 28 -7.86 -2.79 10.31
N HIS A 29 -6.76 -3.53 10.23
CA HIS A 29 -6.75 -4.93 9.80
C HIS A 29 -5.78 -5.80 10.62
N ASP A 30 -6.17 -7.05 10.86
CA ASP A 30 -5.27 -8.09 11.40
C ASP A 30 -4.45 -8.73 10.27
N ILE A 31 -3.13 -8.87 10.46
CA ILE A 31 -2.27 -9.62 9.55
C ILE A 31 -2.34 -11.12 9.90
N LEU A 32 -2.94 -11.91 9.01
CA LEU A 32 -3.05 -13.36 9.18
C LEU A 32 -1.84 -14.12 8.65
N ARG A 33 -1.22 -13.62 7.58
CA ARG A 33 -0.06 -14.26 6.95
C ARG A 33 0.72 -13.28 6.09
N GLU A 34 2.04 -13.33 6.21
CA GLU A 34 2.99 -12.70 5.28
C GLU A 34 3.54 -13.75 4.30
N LYS A 35 3.72 -13.35 3.04
CA LYS A 35 4.45 -14.13 2.04
C LYS A 35 5.40 -13.22 1.28
N LYS A 36 6.71 -13.45 1.42
CA LYS A 36 7.73 -12.73 0.63
C LYS A 36 7.63 -13.06 -0.85
N VAL A 37 7.64 -12.03 -1.71
CA VAL A 37 7.56 -12.14 -3.18
C VAL A 37 8.50 -11.12 -3.83
N GLY A 38 9.56 -11.59 -4.47
CA GLY A 38 10.58 -10.72 -5.07
C GLY A 38 11.22 -9.83 -4.01
N ASN A 39 11.20 -8.50 -4.23
CA ASN A 39 11.66 -7.49 -3.28
C ASN A 39 10.55 -6.95 -2.36
N GLY A 40 9.35 -7.53 -2.40
CA GLY A 40 8.21 -7.14 -1.57
C GLY A 40 7.57 -8.32 -0.85
N ALA A 41 6.32 -8.14 -0.39
CA ALA A 41 5.54 -9.18 0.27
C ALA A 41 4.04 -9.03 -0.02
N ASP A 42 3.32 -10.16 0.00
CA ASP A 42 1.87 -10.19 -0.01
C ASP A 42 1.38 -10.48 1.42
N PHE A 43 0.42 -9.68 1.89
CA PHE A 43 -0.18 -9.83 3.20
C PHE A 43 -1.62 -10.31 3.07
N LYS A 44 -1.93 -11.45 3.69
CA LYS A 44 -3.32 -11.85 3.90
C LYS A 44 -3.82 -11.16 5.16
N VAL A 45 -4.82 -10.30 5.01
CA VAL A 45 -5.34 -9.45 6.09
C VAL A 45 -6.83 -9.70 6.33
N ARG A 46 -7.28 -9.43 7.55
CA ARG A 46 -8.69 -9.50 7.94
C ARG A 46 -9.15 -8.16 8.47
N CYS A 47 -10.19 -7.59 7.89
CA CYS A 47 -10.78 -6.32 8.34
C CYS A 47 -11.34 -6.45 9.75
N LEU A 48 -11.04 -5.47 10.62
CA LEU A 48 -11.60 -5.45 11.99
C LEU A 48 -13.08 -5.03 12.00
N THR A 49 -13.56 -4.32 10.97
CA THR A 49 -14.95 -3.84 10.87
C THR A 49 -15.91 -4.89 10.29
N CYS A 50 -15.58 -5.46 9.12
CA CYS A 50 -16.48 -6.38 8.40
C CYS A 50 -16.01 -7.85 8.39
N HIS A 51 -14.82 -8.14 8.95
CA HIS A 51 -14.19 -9.47 8.94
C HIS A 51 -13.90 -10.06 7.56
N HIS A 52 -13.99 -9.26 6.50
CA HIS A 52 -13.60 -9.69 5.16
C HIS A 52 -12.10 -9.98 5.11
N VAL A 53 -11.75 -11.14 4.56
CA VAL A 53 -10.36 -11.57 4.38
C VAL A 53 -9.97 -11.33 2.93
N HIS A 54 -8.93 -10.54 2.72
CA HIS A 54 -8.39 -10.25 1.39
C HIS A 54 -6.87 -10.21 1.42
N THR A 55 -6.25 -9.95 0.27
CA THR A 55 -4.80 -9.90 0.13
C THR A 55 -4.38 -8.51 -0.32
N VAL A 56 -3.41 -7.95 0.39
CA VAL A 56 -2.75 -6.67 0.06
C VAL A 56 -1.38 -7.01 -0.53
N GLU A 57 -1.15 -6.56 -1.76
CA GLU A 57 0.14 -6.74 -2.44
C GLU A 57 1.05 -5.56 -2.11
N PHE A 58 2.06 -5.79 -1.28
CA PHE A 58 3.06 -4.79 -0.91
C PHE A 58 4.38 -5.09 -1.62
N ARG A 59 4.36 -4.97 -2.94
CA ARG A 59 5.49 -5.30 -3.81
C ARG A 59 5.64 -4.30 -4.95
N PRO A 60 6.88 -4.03 -5.41
CA PRO A 60 7.09 -3.26 -6.62
C PRO A 60 6.40 -3.91 -7.82
N PRO A 61 5.91 -3.13 -8.80
CA PRO A 61 5.38 -3.69 -10.03
C PRO A 61 6.47 -4.53 -10.74
N PRO A 62 6.07 -5.56 -11.49
CA PRO A 62 7.03 -6.40 -12.22
C PRO A 62 7.84 -5.53 -13.20
N PRO A 63 9.17 -5.73 -13.29
CA PRO A 63 9.98 -4.98 -14.24
C PRO A 63 9.49 -5.26 -15.66
N THR A 64 9.20 -4.19 -16.39
CA THR A 64 8.77 -4.28 -17.78
C THR A 64 9.92 -3.85 -18.68
N ASN A 65 10.34 -4.74 -19.57
CA ASN A 65 11.41 -4.45 -20.52
C ASN A 65 10.82 -3.70 -21.71
N ILE A 66 11.27 -2.47 -21.95
CA ILE A 66 10.81 -1.65 -23.07
C ILE A 66 11.90 -1.69 -24.15
N PRO A 67 11.70 -2.43 -25.26
CA PRO A 67 12.64 -2.40 -26.36
C PRO A 67 12.57 -1.04 -27.04
N PHE A 68 13.71 -0.40 -27.23
CA PHE A 68 13.82 0.83 -28.01
C PHE A 68 15.01 0.74 -28.97
N ILE A 69 14.88 1.42 -30.11
CA ILE A 69 15.93 1.54 -31.10
C ILE A 69 16.50 2.96 -30.98
N LEU A 70 17.79 3.06 -30.67
CA LEU A 70 18.54 4.30 -30.80
C LEU A 70 18.90 4.47 -32.28
N THR A 71 18.21 5.38 -32.96
CA THR A 71 18.59 5.85 -34.29
C THR A 71 19.31 7.19 -34.16
N ASP A 72 20.39 7.40 -34.92
CA ASP A 72 21.16 8.67 -34.98
C ASP A 72 20.36 9.86 -35.56
N GLY A 73 19.04 9.71 -35.76
CA GLY A 73 18.20 10.74 -36.32
C GLY A 73 18.58 11.08 -37.77
N PRO A 74 18.35 12.32 -38.24
CA PRO A 74 18.51 12.70 -39.65
C PRO A 74 19.94 12.60 -40.20
N ASP A 75 20.95 12.39 -39.36
CA ASP A 75 22.37 12.26 -39.75
C ASP A 75 22.82 10.79 -39.95
N SER A 76 21.91 9.81 -39.89
CA SER A 76 22.29 8.41 -40.14
C SER A 76 22.77 8.21 -41.60
N GLN A 77 24.06 7.98 -41.80
CA GLN A 77 24.66 7.59 -43.09
C GLN A 77 25.23 6.16 -43.01
N ARG A 78 25.34 5.51 -44.17
CA ARG A 78 25.88 4.14 -44.30
C ARG A 78 27.39 4.15 -44.47
#